data_AF-A0A6J7SBP7-F1
#
_entry.id   AF-A0A6J7SBP7-F1
#
_cell.length_a   1.000
_cell.length_b   1.000
_cell.length_c   1.000
_cell.angle_alpha   90.00
_cell.angle_beta   90.00
_cell.angle_gamma   90.00
#
_symmetry.space_group_name_H-M   'P 1'
#
loop_
_entity.id
_entity.type
_entity.pdbx_description
1 polymer ?
#
loop_
_entity_poly.entity_id
_entity_poly.type
_entity_poly.pdbx_seq_one_letter_code
_entity_poly.pdbx_strand_id
1 'polypeptide(L)'
;MSDLELPTVITAISNPEIEGFIAGALFAQGWSVIFRAIDRESLENYSRLNPENSSAAILIYSPDLSGLTPSHVESISRTVKALVGFAREPENVDGYRDLHAIPTTTTDLVSLVRGFVRAPMIRQNTQVARNSRRAHVVAIGSAGSGTGCTTLALNLAMELSVLEKSTLLIDANFRAPSVAALLAVRHVQSETGWRTLAPGLCVAEISQDQAISIDSYMERATANFDNIIIDLGSISGLSHRLTDRRWTSTMTTWCCDQGDEMMIVARADLLGIHRLEQVVSLLGMTSIRSAISFILNMRSQGRKGEEEEGKFLSITTPLRPTSVRVINRDLRAATAAQAEKATFIEVNERSALRKSIARIASEMIA
;
A
#
# COMPACT_ATOMS: atom_id res chain seq x y z
N MET A 1 15.73 -4.29 18.19
CA MET A 1 15.64 -3.25 17.15
C MET A 1 16.71 -3.59 16.14
N SER A 2 16.34 -4.08 14.96
CA SER A 2 17.29 -4.23 13.86
C SER A 2 17.41 -2.86 13.19
N ASP A 3 18.60 -2.27 13.21
CA ASP A 3 18.87 -1.02 12.49
C ASP A 3 18.53 -1.21 11.01
N LEU A 4 17.69 -0.32 10.51
CA LEU A 4 17.13 -0.34 9.16
C LEU A 4 18.19 0.24 8.21
N GLU A 5 18.82 -0.58 7.35
CA GLU A 5 19.57 -0.05 6.21
C GLU A 5 18.59 0.43 5.13
N LEU A 6 18.24 1.72 5.21
CA LEU A 6 17.49 2.39 4.14
C LEU A 6 18.33 2.44 2.85
N PRO A 7 17.70 2.44 1.66
CA PRO A 7 18.44 2.42 0.40
C PRO A 7 19.37 3.63 0.28
N THR A 8 20.58 3.37 -0.22
CA THR A 8 21.52 4.41 -0.64
C THR A 8 21.31 4.75 -2.11
N VAL A 9 21.52 6.01 -2.46
CA VAL A 9 21.25 6.57 -3.78
C VAL A 9 22.44 7.36 -4.28
N ILE A 10 22.77 7.16 -5.56
CA ILE A 10 23.69 8.01 -6.31
C ILE A 10 22.84 8.78 -7.34
N THR A 11 22.97 10.09 -7.40
CA THR A 11 22.32 10.92 -8.43
C THR A 11 23.34 11.29 -9.50
N ALA A 12 22.92 11.28 -10.76
CA ALA A 12 23.74 11.61 -11.92
C ALA A 12 22.88 12.36 -12.95
N ILE A 13 22.52 13.61 -12.60
CA ILE A 13 21.56 14.46 -13.30
C ILE A 13 22.17 15.86 -13.42
N SER A 14 22.24 16.42 -14.63
CA SER A 14 22.83 17.76 -14.83
C SER A 14 21.91 18.87 -14.33
N ASN A 15 20.60 18.73 -14.53
CA ASN A 15 19.63 19.77 -14.16
C ASN A 15 19.52 19.91 -12.62
N PRO A 16 19.91 21.05 -12.02
CA PRO A 16 19.91 21.22 -10.57
C PRO A 16 18.53 21.21 -9.93
N GLU A 17 17.49 21.65 -10.65
CA GLU A 17 16.11 21.64 -10.15
C GLU A 17 15.58 20.21 -10.04
N ILE A 18 15.82 19.38 -11.08
CA ILE A 18 15.41 17.98 -11.11
C ILE A 18 16.20 17.18 -10.06
N GLU A 19 17.51 17.38 -9.98
CA GLU A 19 18.36 16.72 -8.99
C GLU A 19 17.95 17.10 -7.57
N GLY A 20 17.74 18.39 -7.31
CA GLY A 20 17.30 18.90 -6.02
C GLY A 20 15.94 18.35 -5.59
N PHE A 21 14.98 18.27 -6.52
CA PHE A 21 13.69 17.62 -6.28
C PHE A 21 13.86 16.14 -5.93
N ILE A 22 14.61 15.37 -6.72
CA ILE A 22 14.79 13.92 -6.49
C ILE A 22 15.52 13.65 -5.17
N ALA A 23 16.65 14.31 -4.95
CA ALA A 23 17.45 14.13 -3.74
C ALA A 23 16.68 14.57 -2.49
N GLY A 24 16.01 15.71 -2.54
CA GLY A 24 15.20 16.22 -1.43
C GLY A 24 14.01 15.32 -1.10
N ALA A 25 13.31 14.83 -2.12
CA ALA A 25 12.19 13.91 -1.96
C ALA A 25 12.62 12.58 -1.32
N LEU A 26 13.72 11.98 -1.77
CA LEU A 26 14.22 10.72 -1.22
C LEU A 26 14.79 10.91 0.20
N PHE A 27 15.49 12.02 0.46
CA PHE A 27 15.98 12.35 1.80
C PHE A 27 14.85 12.52 2.81
N ALA A 28 13.73 13.15 2.42
CA ALA A 28 12.54 13.28 3.25
C ALA A 28 11.89 11.91 3.60
N GLN A 29 12.20 10.86 2.85
CA GLN A 29 11.80 9.48 3.12
C GLN A 29 12.83 8.71 3.96
N GLY A 30 13.89 9.38 4.41
CA GLY A 30 15.01 8.80 5.16
C GLY A 30 16.09 8.13 4.30
N TRP A 31 16.04 8.24 2.97
CA TRP A 31 17.03 7.61 2.11
C TRP A 31 18.32 8.43 2.08
N SER A 32 19.46 7.76 1.92
CA SER A 32 20.76 8.43 1.92
C SER A 32 21.27 8.65 0.51
N VAL A 33 21.40 9.92 0.11
CA VAL A 33 22.06 10.29 -1.15
C VAL A 33 23.57 10.38 -0.87
N ILE A 34 24.30 9.35 -1.28
CA ILE A 34 25.72 9.16 -0.92
C ILE A 34 26.69 9.83 -1.90
N PHE A 35 26.24 10.13 -3.13
CA PHE A 35 27.03 10.82 -4.13
C PHE A 35 26.15 11.52 -5.16
N ARG A 36 26.59 12.69 -5.63
CA ARG A 36 25.97 13.48 -6.69
C ARG A 36 26.99 13.72 -7.80
N ALA A 37 26.86 12.99 -8.89
CA ALA A 37 27.74 13.10 -10.04
C ALA A 37 27.37 14.33 -10.88
N ILE A 38 28.39 15.09 -11.29
CA ILE A 38 28.26 16.29 -12.13
C ILE A 38 28.55 16.00 -13.60
N ASP A 39 29.23 14.87 -13.87
CA ASP A 39 29.59 14.39 -15.19
C ASP A 39 29.84 12.87 -15.17
N ARG A 40 30.07 12.30 -16.34
CA ARG A 40 30.44 10.89 -16.50
C ARG A 40 31.70 10.51 -15.70
N GLU A 41 32.74 11.33 -15.74
CA GLU A 41 34.05 10.98 -15.17
C GLU A 41 33.98 10.88 -13.64
N SER A 42 33.31 11.82 -12.99
CA SER A 42 33.07 11.82 -11.55
C SER A 42 32.25 10.61 -11.11
N LEU A 43 31.24 10.21 -11.89
CA LEU A 43 30.45 9.01 -11.64
C LEU A 43 31.31 7.73 -11.71
N GLU A 44 32.07 7.56 -12.79
CA GLU A 44 32.95 6.39 -12.96
C GLU A 44 34.05 6.33 -11.89
N ASN A 45 34.64 7.47 -11.55
CA ASN A 45 35.67 7.57 -10.52
C ASN A 45 35.11 7.21 -9.15
N TYR A 46 33.92 7.71 -8.79
CA TYR A 46 33.28 7.36 -7.54
C TYR A 46 32.99 5.86 -7.46
N SER A 47 32.42 5.27 -8.53
CA SER A 47 32.09 3.85 -8.55
C SER A 47 33.32 2.95 -8.47
N ARG A 48 34.45 3.36 -9.05
CA ARG A 48 35.73 2.64 -8.96
C ARG A 48 36.36 2.74 -7.57
N LEU A 49 36.30 3.90 -6.93
CA LEU A 49 36.87 4.13 -5.60
C LEU A 49 36.02 3.54 -4.48
N ASN A 50 34.70 3.40 -4.69
CA ASN A 50 33.74 2.93 -3.68
C ASN A 50 32.88 1.77 -4.23
N PRO A 51 33.49 0.60 -4.55
CA PRO A 51 32.77 -0.50 -5.17
C PRO A 51 31.68 -1.10 -4.26
N GLU A 52 31.95 -1.21 -2.96
CA GLU A 52 30.97 -1.74 -1.99
C GLU A 52 29.73 -0.83 -1.92
N ASN A 53 29.92 0.47 -1.72
CA ASN A 53 28.83 1.45 -1.68
C ASN A 53 28.04 1.48 -2.99
N SER A 54 28.73 1.43 -4.13
CA SER A 54 28.09 1.45 -5.45
C SER A 54 27.25 0.21 -5.69
N SER A 55 27.78 -0.97 -5.34
CA SER A 55 27.06 -2.24 -5.51
C SER A 55 25.79 -2.34 -4.66
N ALA A 56 25.71 -1.58 -3.57
CA ALA A 56 24.52 -1.49 -2.72
C ALA A 56 23.55 -0.35 -3.12
N ALA A 57 24.03 0.63 -3.89
CA ALA A 57 23.31 1.86 -4.21
C ALA A 57 22.42 1.74 -5.46
N ILE A 58 21.40 2.59 -5.49
CA ILE A 58 20.55 2.83 -6.66
C ILE A 58 21.09 4.05 -7.40
N LEU A 59 21.40 3.88 -8.68
CA LEU A 59 21.79 4.99 -9.54
C LEU A 59 20.54 5.60 -10.19
N ILE A 60 20.27 6.86 -9.87
CA ILE A 60 19.27 7.67 -10.55
C ILE A 60 19.99 8.62 -11.49
N TYR A 61 19.73 8.48 -12.79
CA TYR A 61 20.43 9.27 -13.81
C TYR A 61 19.48 9.97 -14.76
N SER A 62 19.99 10.99 -15.46
CA SER A 62 19.33 11.56 -16.62
C SER A 62 20.31 11.59 -17.81
N PRO A 63 19.81 11.40 -19.06
CA PRO A 63 20.64 11.50 -20.26
C PRO A 63 21.30 12.87 -20.48
N ASP A 64 20.84 13.92 -19.77
CA ASP A 64 21.43 15.26 -19.81
C ASP A 64 22.81 15.36 -19.12
N LEU A 65 23.26 14.30 -18.45
CA LEU A 65 24.55 14.26 -17.79
C LEU A 65 25.71 14.32 -18.80
N SER A 66 26.61 15.29 -18.61
CA SER A 66 27.73 15.51 -19.52
C SER A 66 28.59 14.25 -19.73
N GLY A 67 28.75 13.85 -20.99
CA GLY A 67 29.56 12.70 -21.41
C GLY A 67 28.94 11.33 -21.12
N LEU A 68 27.75 11.27 -20.51
CA LEU A 68 27.05 10.00 -20.31
C LEU A 68 26.55 9.51 -21.67
N THR A 69 26.80 8.25 -22.00
CA THR A 69 26.31 7.62 -23.23
C THR A 69 25.60 6.31 -22.87
N PRO A 70 24.79 5.74 -23.77
CA PRO A 70 24.14 4.46 -23.53
C PRO A 70 25.10 3.32 -23.14
N SER A 71 26.29 3.26 -23.75
CA SER A 71 27.29 2.24 -23.43
C SER A 71 27.88 2.43 -22.02
N HIS A 72 28.02 3.67 -21.57
CA HIS A 72 28.44 3.98 -20.20
C HIS A 72 27.37 3.57 -19.19
N VAL A 73 26.09 3.83 -19.50
CA VAL A 73 24.96 3.41 -18.66
C VAL A 73 24.90 1.88 -18.55
N GLU A 74 25.11 1.17 -19.66
CA GLU A 74 25.16 -0.29 -19.64
C GLU A 74 26.34 -0.81 -18.82
N SER A 75 27.52 -0.19 -18.93
CA SER A 75 28.69 -0.53 -18.11
C SER A 75 28.40 -0.34 -16.62
N ILE A 76 27.88 0.82 -16.22
CA ILE A 76 27.67 1.13 -14.80
C ILE A 76 26.53 0.34 -14.18
N SER A 77 25.52 -0.06 -14.97
CA SER A 77 24.42 -0.92 -14.52
C SER A 77 24.89 -2.23 -13.87
N ARG A 78 26.07 -2.73 -14.26
CA ARG A 78 26.70 -3.95 -13.71
C ARG A 78 27.38 -3.71 -12.36
N THR A 79 27.58 -2.45 -11.98
CA THR A 79 28.30 -2.04 -10.77
C THR A 79 27.39 -1.50 -9.66
N VAL A 80 26.11 -1.29 -9.97
CA VAL A 80 25.11 -0.75 -9.05
C VAL A 80 24.00 -1.76 -8.80
N LYS A 81 23.26 -1.59 -7.70
CA LYS A 81 22.17 -2.50 -7.32
C LYS A 81 20.99 -2.42 -8.27
N ALA A 82 20.65 -1.21 -8.68
CA ALA A 82 19.56 -0.91 -9.60
C ALA A 82 19.82 0.43 -10.29
N LEU A 83 19.19 0.60 -11.44
CA LEU A 83 19.30 1.78 -12.30
C LEU A 83 17.90 2.34 -12.56
N VAL A 84 17.74 3.66 -12.42
CA VAL A 84 16.51 4.38 -12.75
C VAL A 84 16.88 5.59 -13.60
N GLY A 85 16.38 5.63 -14.84
CA GLY A 85 16.63 6.74 -15.75
C GLY A 85 15.42 7.66 -15.87
N PHE A 86 15.65 8.97 -15.87
CA PHE A 86 14.61 9.97 -16.09
C PHE A 86 14.91 10.91 -17.25
N ALA A 87 13.89 11.21 -18.04
CA ALA A 87 13.93 12.20 -19.11
C ALA A 87 12.60 12.97 -19.19
N ARG A 88 12.63 14.19 -19.73
CA ARG A 88 11.40 14.97 -19.99
C ARG A 88 10.54 14.32 -21.07
N GLU A 89 11.19 13.82 -22.12
CA GLU A 89 10.55 13.14 -23.25
C GLU A 89 11.25 11.79 -23.47
N PRO A 90 10.92 10.75 -22.68
CA PRO A 90 11.61 9.46 -22.72
C PRO A 90 11.62 8.81 -24.11
N GLU A 91 10.54 8.98 -24.87
CA GLU A 91 10.36 8.43 -26.22
C GLU A 91 11.30 9.06 -27.27
N ASN A 92 11.82 10.26 -27.00
CA ASN A 92 12.65 11.03 -27.92
C ASN A 92 14.15 10.90 -27.63
N VAL A 93 14.56 10.05 -26.68
CA VAL A 93 15.97 9.88 -26.31
C VAL A 93 16.51 8.56 -26.86
N ASP A 94 17.07 8.63 -28.06
CA ASP A 94 17.62 7.48 -28.77
C ASP A 94 18.76 6.79 -28.01
N GLY A 95 18.74 5.45 -28.02
CA GLY A 95 19.81 4.60 -27.50
C GLY A 95 19.73 4.30 -26.00
N TYR A 96 18.96 5.06 -25.22
CA TYR A 96 18.71 4.75 -23.81
C TYR A 96 17.47 3.86 -23.69
N ARG A 97 17.53 2.86 -22.80
CA ARG A 97 16.42 1.94 -22.54
C ARG A 97 15.78 2.27 -21.20
N ASP A 98 14.48 1.98 -21.08
CA ASP A 98 13.72 2.03 -19.83
C ASP A 98 13.77 3.41 -19.12
N LEU A 99 13.77 4.50 -19.90
CA LEU A 99 13.64 5.85 -19.34
C LEU A 99 12.21 6.13 -18.90
N HIS A 100 12.07 6.82 -17.78
CA HIS A 100 10.78 7.26 -17.25
C HIS A 100 10.62 8.77 -17.39
N ALA A 101 9.36 9.21 -17.54
CA ALA A 101 9.04 10.62 -17.38
C ALA A 101 9.39 11.08 -15.96
N ILE A 102 9.91 12.29 -15.83
CA ILE A 102 10.24 12.87 -14.53
C ILE A 102 8.95 13.00 -13.70
N PRO A 103 8.86 12.38 -12.51
CA PRO A 103 7.68 12.48 -11.66
C PRO A 103 7.43 13.93 -11.23
N THR A 104 6.16 14.34 -11.24
CA THR A 104 5.75 15.69 -10.81
C THR A 104 5.45 15.78 -9.31
N THR A 105 5.27 14.64 -8.66
CA THR A 105 4.99 14.56 -7.22
C THR A 105 6.02 13.69 -6.49
N THR A 106 6.31 14.05 -5.24
CA THR A 106 7.18 13.26 -4.34
C THR A 106 6.69 11.82 -4.22
N THR A 107 5.38 11.62 -4.10
CA THR A 107 4.78 10.31 -3.95
C THR A 107 5.03 9.43 -5.17
N ASP A 108 4.91 9.98 -6.37
CA ASP A 108 5.15 9.22 -7.59
C ASP A 108 6.61 8.80 -7.75
N LEU A 109 7.53 9.71 -7.46
CA LEU A 109 8.95 9.38 -7.44
C LEU A 109 9.25 8.26 -6.44
N VAL A 110 8.77 8.40 -5.21
CA VAL A 110 9.08 7.47 -4.14
C VAL A 110 8.48 6.09 -4.41
N SER A 111 7.22 6.01 -4.88
CA SER A 111 6.60 4.75 -5.28
C SER A 111 7.34 4.08 -6.44
N LEU A 112 7.77 4.85 -7.44
CA LEU A 112 8.55 4.35 -8.59
C LEU A 112 9.88 3.77 -8.12
N VAL A 113 10.68 4.55 -7.39
CA VAL A 113 12.01 4.13 -6.95
C VAL A 113 11.92 2.94 -5.97
N ARG A 114 10.92 2.90 -5.07
CA ARG A 114 10.64 1.69 -4.26
C ARG A 114 10.31 0.47 -5.09
N GLY A 115 9.68 0.64 -6.26
CA GLY A 115 9.46 -0.43 -7.24
C GLY A 115 10.77 -1.09 -7.69
N PHE A 116 11.77 -0.29 -8.01
CA PHE A 116 13.11 -0.75 -8.41
C PHE A 116 13.88 -1.40 -7.26
N VAL A 117 13.73 -0.91 -6.02
CA VAL A 117 14.28 -1.58 -4.82
C VAL A 117 13.73 -3.01 -4.71
N ARG A 118 12.45 -3.21 -4.99
CA ARG A 118 11.75 -4.49 -4.78
C ARG A 118 12.02 -5.50 -5.89
N ALA A 119 11.83 -5.12 -7.15
CA ALA A 119 11.88 -6.02 -8.30
C ALA A 119 12.72 -5.44 -9.46
N PRO A 120 14.05 -5.32 -9.29
CA PRO A 120 14.94 -4.64 -10.24
C PRO A 120 15.02 -5.32 -11.62
N MET A 121 14.70 -6.61 -11.73
CA MET A 121 14.85 -7.39 -12.98
C MET A 121 13.53 -7.63 -13.75
N ILE A 122 12.37 -7.22 -13.21
CA ILE A 122 11.05 -7.61 -13.75
C ILE A 122 10.33 -6.41 -14.40
N ARG A 123 10.71 -5.16 -14.08
CA ARG A 123 9.92 -3.99 -14.45
C ARG A 123 10.45 -3.27 -15.68
N GLN A 124 10.04 -3.74 -16.87
CA GLN A 124 10.17 -2.99 -18.13
C GLN A 124 9.05 -1.95 -18.31
N ASN A 125 8.02 -1.93 -17.46
CA ASN A 125 6.92 -0.97 -17.57
C ASN A 125 6.26 -0.72 -16.21
N THR A 126 6.94 0.01 -15.32
CA THR A 126 6.29 0.49 -14.09
C THR A 126 5.35 1.64 -14.47
N GLN A 127 4.04 1.38 -14.51
CA GLN A 127 3.09 2.46 -14.73
C GLN A 127 3.19 3.49 -13.60
N VAL A 128 3.66 4.68 -13.98
CA VAL A 128 3.80 5.82 -13.08
C VAL A 128 2.42 6.35 -12.69
N ALA A 129 1.36 6.07 -13.45
CA ALA A 129 0.00 6.49 -13.15
C ALA A 129 -0.91 5.28 -12.85
N ARG A 130 -1.95 5.49 -12.04
CA ARG A 130 -3.05 4.51 -11.93
C ARG A 130 -3.79 4.47 -13.27
N ASN A 131 -3.99 3.28 -13.83
CA ASN A 131 -4.86 3.13 -14.99
C ASN A 131 -6.29 3.53 -14.64
N SER A 132 -7.02 4.04 -15.63
CA SER A 132 -8.48 4.10 -15.54
C SER A 132 -9.00 2.69 -15.27
N ARG A 133 -9.71 2.52 -14.17
CA ARG A 133 -10.25 1.23 -13.74
C ARG A 133 -11.68 1.40 -13.27
N ARG A 134 -12.45 0.32 -13.41
CA ARG A 134 -13.84 0.26 -12.97
C ARG A 134 -13.94 0.24 -11.45
N ALA A 135 -13.06 -0.53 -10.81
CA ALA A 135 -13.13 -0.75 -9.37
C ALA A 135 -12.59 0.41 -8.54
N HIS A 136 -13.34 0.76 -7.49
CA HIS A 136 -12.81 1.47 -6.33
C HIS A 136 -12.20 0.47 -5.35
N VAL A 137 -10.92 0.64 -5.01
CA VAL A 137 -10.14 -0.35 -4.23
C VAL A 137 -9.78 0.20 -2.85
N VAL A 138 -10.33 -0.44 -1.81
CA VAL A 138 -10.10 -0.07 -0.41
C VAL A 138 -9.35 -1.19 0.32
N ALA A 139 -8.16 -0.87 0.80
CA ALA A 139 -7.38 -1.74 1.65
C ALA A 139 -7.68 -1.43 3.12
N ILE A 140 -8.11 -2.43 3.88
CA ILE A 140 -8.37 -2.32 5.30
C ILE A 140 -7.23 -2.98 6.05
N GLY A 141 -6.49 -2.18 6.81
CA GLY A 141 -5.42 -2.63 7.68
C GLY A 141 -5.70 -2.24 9.13
N SER A 142 -5.05 -2.91 10.08
CA SER A 142 -5.16 -2.55 11.49
C SER A 142 -3.86 -2.11 12.13
N ALA A 143 -3.97 -1.17 13.08
CA ALA A 143 -2.84 -0.78 13.92
C ALA A 143 -2.34 -1.93 14.80
N GLY A 144 -3.17 -2.93 15.09
CA GLY A 144 -2.76 -4.12 15.82
C GLY A 144 -3.73 -5.28 15.72
N SER A 145 -3.47 -6.32 16.51
CA SER A 145 -4.37 -7.48 16.64
C SER A 145 -5.66 -7.13 17.37
N GLY A 146 -6.74 -7.86 17.06
CA GLY A 146 -8.01 -7.77 17.80
C GLY A 146 -8.80 -6.47 17.62
N THR A 147 -8.49 -5.67 16.59
CA THR A 147 -9.22 -4.43 16.26
C THR A 147 -10.54 -4.66 15.53
N GLY A 148 -10.81 -5.89 15.10
CA GLY A 148 -11.98 -6.23 14.27
C GLY A 148 -11.80 -5.91 12.78
N CYS A 149 -10.56 -5.80 12.30
CA CYS A 149 -10.22 -5.55 10.88
C CYS A 149 -10.96 -6.46 9.91
N THR A 150 -10.77 -7.78 10.03
CA THR A 150 -11.41 -8.77 9.17
C THR A 150 -12.94 -8.73 9.26
N THR A 151 -13.47 -8.59 10.48
CA THR A 151 -14.92 -8.46 10.68
C THR A 151 -15.48 -7.23 9.99
N LEU A 152 -14.77 -6.10 10.05
CA LEU A 152 -15.15 -4.88 9.33
C LEU A 152 -15.08 -5.10 7.82
N ALA A 153 -13.98 -5.63 7.29
CA ALA A 153 -13.79 -5.86 5.86
C ALA A 153 -14.88 -6.76 5.26
N LEU A 154 -15.15 -7.88 5.93
CA LEU A 154 -16.18 -8.84 5.56
C LEU A 154 -17.58 -8.20 5.52
N ASN A 155 -17.94 -7.45 6.56
CA ASN A 155 -19.25 -6.83 6.63
C ASN A 155 -19.38 -5.62 5.70
N LEU A 156 -18.31 -4.86 5.48
CA LEU A 156 -18.31 -3.75 4.54
C LEU A 156 -18.51 -4.25 3.11
N ALA A 157 -17.83 -5.34 2.73
CA ALA A 157 -18.01 -5.97 1.43
C ALA A 157 -19.46 -6.48 1.23
N MET A 158 -20.06 -7.07 2.26
CA MET A 158 -21.46 -7.50 2.23
C MET A 158 -22.45 -6.34 2.07
N GLU A 159 -22.24 -5.23 2.80
CA GLU A 159 -23.10 -4.06 2.66
C GLU A 159 -22.99 -3.43 1.26
N LEU A 160 -21.78 -3.40 0.67
CA LEU A 160 -21.61 -2.95 -0.72
C LEU A 160 -22.35 -3.85 -1.72
N SER A 161 -22.34 -5.17 -1.53
CA SER A 161 -23.12 -6.08 -2.39
C SER A 161 -24.63 -5.91 -2.23
N VAL A 162 -25.10 -5.59 -1.02
CA VAL A 162 -26.52 -5.28 -0.75
C VAL A 162 -26.94 -3.96 -1.41
N LEU A 163 -26.00 -3.03 -1.59
CA LEU A 163 -26.18 -1.80 -2.39
C LEU A 163 -26.01 -2.04 -3.90
N GLU A 164 -26.16 -3.30 -4.35
CA GLU A 164 -26.11 -3.74 -5.74
C GLU A 164 -24.77 -3.43 -6.45
N LYS A 165 -23.68 -3.29 -5.69
CA LYS A 165 -22.34 -3.14 -6.27
C LYS A 165 -21.66 -4.49 -6.43
N SER A 166 -21.13 -4.76 -7.61
CA SER A 166 -20.27 -5.93 -7.82
C SER A 166 -19.02 -5.79 -6.95
N THR A 167 -18.89 -6.63 -5.92
CA THR A 167 -17.89 -6.48 -4.87
C THR A 167 -17.03 -7.73 -4.72
N LEU A 168 -15.71 -7.54 -4.66
CA LEU A 168 -14.74 -8.57 -4.35
C LEU A 168 -14.12 -8.32 -2.97
N LEU A 169 -14.23 -9.28 -2.06
CA LEU A 169 -13.50 -9.33 -0.80
C LEU A 169 -12.25 -10.19 -0.97
N ILE A 170 -11.08 -9.64 -0.71
CA ILE A 170 -9.80 -10.35 -0.77
C ILE A 170 -9.24 -10.51 0.65
N ASP A 171 -9.07 -11.75 1.11
CA ASP A 171 -8.27 -12.06 2.30
C ASP A 171 -6.78 -12.04 1.91
N ALA A 172 -6.09 -10.98 2.33
CA ALA A 172 -4.66 -10.77 2.13
C ALA A 172 -3.90 -10.77 3.46
N ASN A 173 -4.52 -11.28 4.54
CA ASN A 173 -3.86 -11.46 5.83
C ASN A 173 -3.07 -12.78 5.84
N PHE A 174 -1.98 -12.83 5.08
CA PHE A 174 -1.17 -14.03 4.85
C PHE A 174 -0.72 -14.78 6.12
N ARG A 175 -0.58 -14.07 7.23
CA ARG A 175 -0.13 -14.66 8.51
C ARG A 175 -1.25 -15.36 9.27
N ALA A 176 -2.49 -14.94 9.02
CA ALA A 176 -3.67 -15.42 9.72
C ALA A 176 -4.92 -15.24 8.85
N PRO A 177 -5.01 -15.93 7.69
CA PRO A 177 -6.19 -15.88 6.86
C PRO A 177 -7.38 -16.42 7.67
N SER A 178 -8.52 -15.73 7.60
CA SER A 178 -9.65 -16.02 8.49
C SER A 178 -11.03 -15.78 7.87
N VAL A 179 -11.11 -15.12 6.71
CA VAL A 179 -12.40 -14.88 6.03
C VAL A 179 -13.11 -16.20 5.72
N ALA A 180 -12.39 -17.18 5.17
CA ALA A 180 -12.94 -18.51 4.86
C ALA A 180 -13.53 -19.21 6.09
N ALA A 181 -12.81 -19.14 7.22
CA ALA A 181 -13.23 -19.73 8.48
C ALA A 181 -14.44 -19.02 9.09
N LEU A 182 -14.48 -17.70 9.03
CA LEU A 182 -15.58 -16.86 9.53
C LEU A 182 -16.87 -17.03 8.75
N LEU A 183 -16.81 -17.41 7.46
CA LEU A 183 -17.99 -17.63 6.61
C LEU A 183 -18.31 -19.12 6.37
N ALA A 184 -17.57 -20.03 7.00
CA ALA A 184 -17.66 -21.48 6.74
C ALA A 184 -17.46 -21.88 5.26
N VAL A 185 -16.68 -21.10 4.50
CA VAL A 185 -16.46 -21.29 3.06
C VAL A 185 -15.27 -22.23 2.86
N ARG A 186 -15.46 -23.28 2.07
CA ARG A 186 -14.37 -24.17 1.61
C ARG A 186 -13.92 -23.79 0.21
N HIS A 187 -12.68 -24.12 -0.15
CA HIS A 187 -12.17 -23.94 -1.52
C HIS A 187 -12.40 -22.51 -2.06
N VAL A 188 -12.00 -21.49 -1.29
CA VAL A 188 -12.06 -20.08 -1.71
C VAL A 188 -11.22 -19.85 -2.98
N GLN A 189 -10.18 -20.66 -3.16
CA GLN A 189 -9.41 -20.75 -4.39
C GLN A 189 -10.25 -21.46 -5.48
N SER A 190 -10.78 -20.67 -6.41
CA SER A 190 -11.46 -21.17 -7.62
C SER A 190 -10.54 -21.07 -8.84
N GLU A 191 -10.89 -21.77 -9.92
CA GLU A 191 -10.18 -21.66 -11.21
C GLU A 191 -10.20 -20.23 -11.77
N THR A 192 -11.27 -19.46 -11.50
CA THR A 192 -11.39 -18.06 -11.91
C THR A 192 -10.60 -17.09 -11.02
N GLY A 193 -10.06 -17.55 -9.88
CA GLY A 193 -9.30 -16.75 -8.92
C GLY A 193 -10.14 -16.09 -7.82
N TRP A 194 -11.46 -16.23 -7.85
CA TRP A 194 -12.40 -15.80 -6.80
C TRP A 194 -13.69 -16.62 -6.85
N ARG A 195 -14.35 -16.78 -5.71
CA ARG A 195 -15.58 -17.56 -5.54
C ARG A 195 -16.77 -16.65 -5.25
N THR A 196 -17.89 -16.84 -5.95
CA THR A 196 -19.15 -16.17 -5.62
C THR A 196 -19.72 -16.72 -4.31
N LEU A 197 -19.97 -15.83 -3.34
CA LEU A 197 -20.54 -16.14 -2.04
C LEU A 197 -22.04 -15.84 -1.99
N ALA A 198 -22.43 -14.68 -2.51
CA ALA A 198 -23.79 -14.16 -2.52
C ALA A 198 -24.01 -13.31 -3.79
N PRO A 199 -25.24 -12.92 -4.15
CA PRO A 199 -25.49 -11.98 -5.24
C PRO A 199 -24.65 -10.71 -5.07
N GLY A 200 -23.81 -10.40 -6.06
CA GLY A 200 -22.93 -9.23 -6.02
C GLY A 200 -21.70 -9.35 -5.12
N LEU A 201 -21.47 -10.48 -4.43
CA LEU A 201 -20.32 -10.67 -3.55
C LEU A 201 -19.48 -11.88 -3.97
N CYS A 202 -18.22 -11.61 -4.30
CA CYS A 202 -17.18 -12.62 -4.49
C CYS A 202 -16.13 -12.53 -3.39
N VAL A 203 -15.49 -13.66 -3.08
CA VAL A 203 -14.42 -13.77 -2.09
C VAL A 203 -13.21 -14.44 -2.73
N ALA A 204 -12.02 -13.94 -2.43
CA ALA A 204 -10.75 -14.55 -2.77
C ALA A 204 -9.82 -14.59 -1.55
N GLU A 205 -8.86 -15.50 -1.59
CA GLU A 205 -7.73 -15.54 -0.67
C GLU A 205 -6.47 -15.48 -1.53
N ILE A 206 -5.52 -14.62 -1.16
CA ILE A 206 -4.23 -14.57 -1.85
C ILE A 206 -3.27 -15.54 -1.16
N SER A 207 -2.86 -16.56 -1.91
CA SER A 207 -1.82 -17.50 -1.55
C SER A 207 -0.45 -17.02 -2.05
N GLN A 208 0.59 -17.77 -1.70
CA GLN A 208 1.94 -17.54 -2.20
C GLN A 208 2.01 -17.57 -3.74
N ASP A 209 1.26 -18.45 -4.39
CA ASP A 209 1.27 -18.61 -5.85
C ASP A 209 0.65 -17.39 -6.55
N GLN A 210 -0.45 -16.88 -5.99
CA GLN A 210 -1.14 -15.70 -6.53
C GLN A 210 -0.35 -14.41 -6.28
N ALA A 211 0.44 -14.35 -5.20
CA ALA A 211 1.27 -13.19 -4.90
C ALA A 211 2.37 -12.92 -5.95
N ILE A 212 2.82 -13.95 -6.68
CA ILE A 212 3.79 -13.80 -7.78
C ILE A 212 3.16 -13.07 -8.98
N SER A 213 1.85 -13.24 -9.17
CA SER A 213 1.09 -12.71 -10.31
C SER A 213 0.11 -11.61 -9.89
N ILE A 214 0.37 -10.92 -8.77
CA ILE A 214 -0.59 -9.97 -8.17
C ILE A 214 -1.03 -8.88 -9.14
N ASP A 215 -0.12 -8.38 -9.97
CA ASP A 215 -0.41 -7.25 -10.86
C ASP A 215 -1.45 -7.68 -11.91
N SER A 216 -1.24 -8.84 -12.55
CA SER A 216 -2.20 -9.44 -13.49
C SER A 216 -3.51 -9.86 -12.80
N TYR A 217 -3.43 -10.32 -11.55
CA TYR A 217 -4.62 -10.67 -10.78
C TYR A 217 -5.48 -9.44 -10.53
N MET A 218 -4.86 -8.35 -10.06
CA MET A 218 -5.55 -7.11 -9.74
C MET A 218 -6.02 -6.37 -10.99
N GLU A 219 -5.31 -6.47 -12.12
CA GLU A 219 -5.78 -5.94 -13.40
C GLU A 219 -7.12 -6.58 -13.80
N ARG A 220 -7.22 -7.92 -13.73
CA ARG A 220 -8.48 -8.64 -14.00
C ARG A 220 -9.56 -8.28 -12.98
N ALA A 221 -9.23 -8.21 -11.70
CA ALA A 221 -10.19 -7.88 -10.65
C ALA A 221 -10.73 -6.46 -10.82
N THR A 222 -9.86 -5.48 -11.07
CA THR A 222 -10.25 -4.08 -11.19
C THR A 222 -11.05 -3.76 -12.45
N ALA A 223 -11.01 -4.62 -13.46
CA ALA A 223 -11.89 -4.57 -14.64
C ALA A 223 -13.29 -5.16 -14.38
N ASN A 224 -13.40 -6.14 -13.49
CA ASN A 224 -14.61 -6.97 -13.33
C ASN A 224 -15.53 -6.52 -12.18
N PHE A 225 -15.01 -5.80 -11.20
CA PHE A 225 -15.75 -5.39 -10.01
C PHE A 225 -15.92 -3.88 -9.93
N ASP A 226 -16.99 -3.43 -9.26
CA ASP A 226 -17.20 -2.01 -8.92
C ASP A 226 -16.42 -1.64 -7.65
N ASN A 227 -16.30 -2.58 -6.72
CA ASN A 227 -15.57 -2.39 -5.46
C ASN A 227 -14.68 -3.59 -5.16
N ILE A 228 -13.50 -3.33 -4.62
CA ILE A 228 -12.61 -4.36 -4.08
C ILE A 228 -12.23 -3.97 -2.66
N ILE A 229 -12.56 -4.83 -1.70
CA ILE A 229 -12.17 -4.70 -0.29
C ILE A 229 -11.05 -5.68 -0.01
N ILE A 230 -9.91 -5.20 0.46
CA ILE A 230 -8.72 -6.02 0.73
C ILE A 230 -8.46 -6.02 2.24
N ASP A 231 -8.62 -7.19 2.90
CA ASP A 231 -8.23 -7.36 4.30
C ASP A 231 -6.73 -7.63 4.40
N LEU A 232 -5.95 -6.64 4.83
CA LEU A 232 -4.51 -6.76 5.04
C LEU A 232 -4.15 -7.31 6.43
N GLY A 233 -5.13 -7.44 7.32
CA GLY A 233 -4.88 -7.69 8.74
C GLY A 233 -4.03 -6.60 9.39
N SER A 234 -3.12 -6.99 10.30
CA SER A 234 -2.25 -6.02 10.98
C SER A 234 -1.24 -5.42 10.01
N ILE A 235 -1.20 -4.09 9.92
CA ILE A 235 -0.19 -3.33 9.15
C ILE A 235 0.96 -2.83 10.04
N SER A 236 1.06 -3.33 11.27
CA SER A 236 2.23 -3.11 12.12
C SER A 236 3.54 -3.42 11.37
N GLY A 237 4.47 -2.48 11.34
CA GLY A 237 5.72 -2.59 10.58
C GLY A 237 5.57 -2.31 9.08
N LEU A 238 4.62 -1.45 8.69
CA LEU A 238 4.34 -1.09 7.29
C LEU A 238 5.60 -0.64 6.53
N SER A 239 6.48 0.16 7.15
CA SER A 239 7.74 0.61 6.53
C SER A 239 8.61 -0.54 6.04
N HIS A 240 8.73 -1.62 6.83
CA HIS A 240 9.43 -2.83 6.40
C HIS A 240 8.73 -3.45 5.20
N ARG A 241 7.39 -3.57 5.20
CA ARG A 241 6.66 -4.21 4.11
C ARG A 241 6.80 -3.47 2.78
N LEU A 242 6.91 -2.15 2.78
CA LEU A 242 6.97 -1.36 1.55
C LEU A 242 8.31 -1.44 0.81
N THR A 243 9.37 -1.86 1.51
CA THR A 243 10.69 -2.14 0.91
C THR A 243 11.03 -3.63 0.87
N ASP A 244 10.24 -4.46 1.56
CA ASP A 244 10.39 -5.92 1.60
C ASP A 244 10.06 -6.55 0.23
N ARG A 245 10.85 -7.56 -0.11
CA ARG A 245 10.74 -8.35 -1.35
C ARG A 245 9.92 -9.63 -1.15
N ARG A 246 9.53 -9.96 0.07
CA ARG A 246 8.74 -11.15 0.37
C ARG A 246 7.34 -11.02 -0.21
N TRP A 247 6.83 -12.11 -0.76
CA TRP A 247 5.49 -12.22 -1.33
C TRP A 247 4.39 -11.77 -0.35
N THR A 248 4.61 -11.91 0.96
CA THR A 248 3.71 -11.47 2.03
C THR A 248 3.50 -9.95 2.10
N SER A 249 4.38 -9.18 1.45
CA SER A 249 4.34 -7.72 1.44
C SER A 249 3.85 -7.16 0.10
N THR A 250 3.71 -8.04 -0.90
CA THR A 250 3.31 -7.69 -2.27
C THR A 250 1.94 -7.03 -2.30
N MET A 251 0.93 -7.63 -1.67
CA MET A 251 -0.43 -7.06 -1.65
C MET A 251 -0.50 -5.75 -0.87
N THR A 252 0.15 -5.66 0.30
CA THR A 252 0.21 -4.40 1.07
C THR A 252 0.83 -3.28 0.24
N THR A 253 1.89 -3.57 -0.50
CA THR A 253 2.56 -2.53 -1.30
C THR A 253 1.77 -2.18 -2.56
N TRP A 254 1.15 -3.17 -3.21
CA TRP A 254 0.19 -2.91 -4.29
C TRP A 254 -0.92 -1.99 -3.80
N CYS A 255 -1.47 -2.24 -2.60
CA CYS A 255 -2.46 -1.37 -1.99
C CYS A 255 -1.91 0.05 -1.83
N CYS A 256 -0.76 0.27 -1.20
CA CYS A 256 -0.20 1.61 -1.02
C CYS A 256 0.08 2.39 -2.32
N ASP A 257 0.50 1.70 -3.38
CA ASP A 257 0.87 2.32 -4.66
C ASP A 257 -0.36 2.52 -5.57
N GLN A 258 -1.27 1.54 -5.59
CA GLN A 258 -2.35 1.45 -6.58
C GLN A 258 -3.75 1.52 -5.98
N GLY A 259 -3.96 1.19 -4.71
CA GLY A 259 -5.27 1.24 -4.05
C GLY A 259 -5.76 2.67 -3.83
N ASP A 260 -7.07 2.89 -3.89
CA ASP A 260 -7.68 4.22 -3.74
C ASP A 260 -7.61 4.72 -2.31
N GLU A 261 -7.88 3.83 -1.36
CA GLU A 261 -7.93 4.15 0.06
C GLU A 261 -7.20 3.07 0.89
N MET A 262 -6.40 3.52 1.86
CA MET A 262 -5.87 2.72 2.95
C MET A 262 -6.60 3.12 4.24
N MET A 263 -7.53 2.28 4.64
CA MET A 263 -8.37 2.45 5.82
C MET A 263 -7.77 1.74 7.02
N ILE A 264 -7.47 2.50 8.07
CA ILE A 264 -6.73 2.02 9.24
C ILE A 264 -7.65 1.88 10.45
N VAL A 265 -7.79 0.66 10.93
CA VAL A 265 -8.64 0.31 12.07
C VAL A 265 -7.80 0.25 13.35
N ALA A 266 -8.23 0.99 14.37
CA ALA A 266 -7.60 0.99 15.69
C ALA A 266 -8.63 0.83 16.82
N ARG A 267 -8.12 0.59 18.02
CA ARG A 267 -8.88 0.51 19.27
C ARG A 267 -8.37 1.55 20.24
N ALA A 268 -9.25 2.01 21.14
CA ALA A 268 -8.92 3.00 22.15
C ALA A 268 -8.27 2.44 23.42
N ASP A 269 -8.02 1.12 23.50
CA ASP A 269 -7.30 0.55 24.63
C ASP A 269 -5.81 0.93 24.61
N LEU A 270 -5.14 0.75 25.74
CA LEU A 270 -3.75 1.18 25.94
C LEU A 270 -2.82 0.68 24.83
N LEU A 271 -2.93 -0.60 24.46
CA LEU A 271 -2.09 -1.20 23.42
C LEU A 271 -2.51 -0.74 22.03
N GLY A 272 -3.81 -0.56 21.77
CA GLY A 272 -4.34 -0.04 20.51
C GLY A 272 -3.85 1.36 20.21
N ILE A 273 -3.86 2.25 21.21
CA ILE A 273 -3.34 3.62 21.10
C ILE A 273 -1.84 3.63 20.85
N HIS A 274 -1.06 2.89 21.66
CA HIS A 274 0.40 2.82 21.47
C HIS A 274 0.78 2.34 20.06
N ARG A 275 0.07 1.32 19.53
CA ARG A 275 0.31 0.83 18.18
C ARG A 275 -0.17 1.79 17.10
N LEU A 276 -1.26 2.53 17.34
CA LEU A 276 -1.73 3.56 16.43
C LEU A 276 -0.70 4.68 16.30
N GLU A 277 -0.10 5.14 17.41
CA GLU A 277 0.98 6.14 17.40
C GLU A 277 2.17 5.66 16.54
N GLN A 278 2.55 4.38 16.67
CA GLN A 278 3.59 3.79 15.82
C GLN A 278 3.20 3.81 14.35
N VAL A 279 1.97 3.42 14.00
CA VAL A 279 1.50 3.42 12.61
C VAL A 279 1.42 4.84 12.04
N VAL A 280 0.92 5.80 12.81
CA VAL A 280 0.84 7.22 12.39
C VAL A 280 2.22 7.81 12.18
N SER A 281 3.17 7.55 13.08
CA SER A 281 4.56 7.97 12.92
C SER A 281 5.16 7.41 11.64
N LEU A 282 4.95 6.12 11.37
CA LEU A 282 5.41 5.46 10.14
C LEU A 282 4.80 6.10 8.88
N LEU A 283 3.49 6.36 8.87
CA LEU A 283 2.81 6.98 7.73
C LEU A 283 3.25 8.43 7.51
N GLY A 284 3.57 9.17 8.57
CA GLY A 284 4.12 10.52 8.47
C GLY A 284 5.48 10.57 7.77
N MET A 285 6.29 9.50 7.91
CA MET A 285 7.61 9.38 7.26
C MET A 285 7.55 8.66 5.91
N THR A 286 6.43 8.00 5.59
CA THR A 286 6.31 7.13 4.43
C THR A 286 5.28 7.69 3.45
N SER A 287 5.75 8.17 2.31
CA SER A 287 4.88 8.57 1.22
C SER A 287 4.17 7.35 0.61
N ILE A 288 2.85 7.39 0.52
CA ILE A 288 2.01 6.39 -0.15
C ILE A 288 0.99 7.11 -1.03
N ARG A 289 0.52 6.47 -2.11
CA ARG A 289 -0.46 7.05 -3.04
C ARG A 289 -1.89 6.90 -2.55
N SER A 290 -2.20 5.82 -1.84
CA SER A 290 -3.54 5.62 -1.29
C SER A 290 -3.92 6.74 -0.35
N ALA A 291 -5.15 7.22 -0.49
CA ALA A 291 -5.70 8.15 0.47
C ALA A 291 -5.83 7.45 1.84
N ILE A 292 -5.55 8.16 2.93
CA ILE A 292 -5.56 7.56 4.26
C ILE A 292 -6.88 7.88 4.95
N SER A 293 -7.51 6.87 5.54
CA SER A 293 -8.64 7.07 6.46
C SER A 293 -8.46 6.26 7.74
N PHE A 294 -9.23 6.62 8.76
CA PHE A 294 -9.13 6.00 10.08
C PHE A 294 -10.48 5.58 10.62
N ILE A 295 -10.52 4.44 11.31
CA ILE A 295 -11.69 3.97 12.04
C ILE A 295 -11.30 3.64 13.47
N LEU A 296 -11.94 4.33 14.42
CA LEU A 296 -11.97 3.92 15.80
C LEU A 296 -13.03 2.84 15.96
N ASN A 297 -12.60 1.59 16.11
CA ASN A 297 -13.52 0.49 16.33
C ASN A 297 -13.66 0.17 17.82
N MET A 298 -14.79 -0.44 18.16
CA MET A 298 -15.12 -0.89 19.51
C MET A 298 -15.10 0.23 20.57
N ARG A 299 -15.48 1.46 20.17
CA ARG A 299 -15.62 2.59 21.11
C ARG A 299 -16.59 2.24 22.23
N SER A 300 -16.21 2.56 23.47
CA SER A 300 -17.04 2.42 24.65
C SER A 300 -18.27 3.36 24.59
N GLN A 301 -19.31 3.06 25.37
CA GLN A 301 -20.46 3.95 25.49
C GLN A 301 -20.22 5.05 26.55
N GLY A 302 -20.96 6.15 26.44
CA GLY A 302 -20.92 7.28 27.39
C GLY A 302 -19.59 8.03 27.40
N ARG A 303 -19.32 8.74 28.52
CA ARG A 303 -18.16 9.63 28.71
C ARG A 303 -16.81 8.97 28.41
N LYS A 304 -16.64 7.69 28.78
CA LYS A 304 -15.42 6.94 28.46
C LYS A 304 -15.19 6.88 26.95
N GLY A 305 -16.24 6.64 26.16
CA GLY A 305 -16.16 6.63 24.69
C GLY A 305 -15.76 7.98 24.11
N GLU A 306 -16.24 9.08 24.69
CA GLU A 306 -15.88 10.44 24.27
C GLU A 306 -14.39 10.72 24.52
N GLU A 307 -13.86 10.30 25.66
CA GLU A 307 -12.43 10.41 25.99
C GLU A 307 -11.56 9.54 25.06
N GLU A 308 -12.01 8.32 24.77
CA GLU A 308 -11.40 7.40 23.82
C GLU A 308 -11.31 8.02 22.40
N GLU A 309 -12.41 8.60 21.94
CA GLU A 309 -12.52 9.29 20.66
C GLU A 309 -11.64 10.54 20.59
N GLY A 310 -11.63 11.37 21.63
CA GLY A 310 -10.77 12.56 21.70
C GLY A 310 -9.28 12.21 21.57
N LYS A 311 -8.82 11.15 22.25
CA LYS A 311 -7.44 10.67 22.11
C LYS A 311 -7.16 10.18 20.69
N PHE A 312 -8.04 9.36 20.14
CA PHE A 312 -7.90 8.85 18.77
C PHE A 312 -7.81 9.98 17.73
N LEU A 313 -8.65 11.01 17.84
CA LEU A 313 -8.63 12.17 16.94
C LEU A 313 -7.33 12.97 17.05
N SER A 314 -6.79 13.15 18.26
CA SER A 314 -5.52 13.86 18.47
C SER A 314 -4.33 13.19 17.77
N ILE A 315 -4.36 11.86 17.64
CA ILE A 315 -3.30 11.07 16.99
C ILE A 315 -3.47 11.06 15.46
N THR A 316 -4.70 10.98 14.95
CA THR A 316 -4.97 10.74 13.52
C THR A 316 -5.11 12.02 12.69
N THR A 317 -5.66 13.10 13.27
CA THR A 317 -5.88 14.38 12.57
C THR A 317 -4.62 15.01 11.96
N PRO A 318 -3.43 14.94 12.59
CA PRO A 318 -2.21 15.49 12.00
C PRO A 318 -1.84 14.95 10.61
N LEU A 319 -2.27 13.72 10.26
CA LEU A 319 -2.06 13.14 8.93
C LEU A 319 -3.03 13.65 7.87
N ARG A 320 -4.01 14.49 8.25
CA ARG A 320 -5.06 15.02 7.37
C ARG A 320 -5.76 13.92 6.54
N PRO A 321 -6.31 12.89 7.21
CA PRO A 321 -6.99 11.79 6.53
C PRO A 321 -8.22 12.28 5.77
N THR A 322 -8.61 11.56 4.71
CA THR A 322 -9.83 11.86 3.95
C THR A 322 -11.09 11.68 4.78
N SER A 323 -11.07 10.73 5.72
CA SER A 323 -12.16 10.51 6.64
C SER A 323 -11.67 9.89 7.96
N VAL A 324 -12.38 10.22 9.03
CA VAL A 324 -12.21 9.61 10.35
C VAL A 324 -13.58 9.17 10.84
N ARG A 325 -13.74 7.88 11.12
CA ARG A 325 -15.02 7.29 11.51
C ARG A 325 -14.91 6.57 12.84
N VAL A 326 -16.06 6.37 13.47
CA VAL A 326 -16.17 5.79 14.80
C VAL A 326 -17.27 4.74 14.78
N ILE A 327 -16.96 3.56 15.31
CA ILE A 327 -17.87 2.44 15.43
C ILE A 327 -17.94 2.03 16.91
N ASN A 328 -19.15 2.08 17.46
CA ASN A 328 -19.42 1.67 18.83
C ASN A 328 -19.30 0.15 18.99
N ARG A 329 -18.86 -0.29 20.17
CA ARG A 329 -18.78 -1.71 20.50
C ARG A 329 -20.17 -2.35 20.60
N ASP A 330 -20.39 -3.42 19.84
CA ASP A 330 -21.55 -4.31 19.93
C ASP A 330 -21.08 -5.77 20.01
N LEU A 331 -20.76 -6.22 21.23
CA LEU A 331 -20.25 -7.58 21.44
C LEU A 331 -21.30 -8.63 21.10
N ARG A 332 -22.58 -8.34 21.32
CA ARG A 332 -23.66 -9.30 21.08
C ARG A 332 -23.78 -9.62 19.60
N ALA A 333 -23.80 -8.60 18.74
CA ALA A 333 -23.82 -8.81 17.28
C ALA A 333 -22.56 -9.53 16.79
N ALA A 334 -21.38 -9.13 17.28
CA ALA A 334 -20.11 -9.76 16.92
C ALA A 334 -20.07 -11.25 17.28
N THR A 335 -20.46 -11.61 18.51
CA THR A 335 -20.47 -13.00 18.98
C THR A 335 -21.50 -13.84 18.23
N ALA A 336 -22.69 -13.30 17.96
CA ALA A 336 -23.72 -14.02 17.22
C ALA A 336 -23.27 -14.33 15.78
N ALA A 337 -22.74 -13.33 15.06
CA ALA A 337 -22.19 -13.49 13.72
C ALA A 337 -21.07 -14.55 13.66
N GLN A 338 -20.15 -14.52 14.63
CA GLN A 338 -19.08 -15.50 14.70
C GLN A 338 -19.58 -16.92 15.01
N ALA A 339 -20.59 -17.06 15.87
CA ALA A 339 -21.19 -18.35 16.22
C ALA A 339 -21.92 -18.97 15.02
N GLU A 340 -22.64 -18.15 14.25
CA GLU A 340 -23.39 -18.57 13.05
C GLU A 340 -22.52 -18.65 11.79
N LYS A 341 -21.27 -18.16 11.86
CA LYS A 341 -20.35 -18.07 10.72
C LYS A 341 -20.95 -17.30 9.54
N ALA A 342 -21.54 -16.16 9.86
CA ALA A 342 -22.33 -15.35 8.94
C ALA A 342 -22.01 -13.85 9.12
N THR A 343 -22.44 -13.05 8.15
CA THR A 343 -22.35 -11.59 8.17
C THR A 343 -23.39 -10.99 9.13
N PHE A 344 -23.21 -9.72 9.52
CA PHE A 344 -24.15 -9.05 10.42
C PHE A 344 -25.54 -8.87 9.82
N ILE A 345 -25.63 -8.69 8.50
CA ILE A 345 -26.94 -8.56 7.86
C ILE A 345 -27.73 -9.87 7.91
N GLU A 346 -27.04 -11.01 7.81
CA GLU A 346 -27.64 -12.35 7.90
C GLU A 346 -28.09 -12.69 9.32
N VAL A 347 -27.32 -12.28 10.34
CA VAL A 347 -27.64 -12.59 11.74
C VAL A 347 -28.61 -11.60 12.37
N ASN A 348 -28.42 -10.29 12.14
CA ASN A 348 -29.26 -9.25 12.73
C ASN A 348 -29.21 -7.94 11.92
N GLU A 349 -30.16 -7.81 10.99
CA GLU A 349 -30.37 -6.63 10.14
C GLU A 349 -30.48 -5.30 10.93
N ARG A 350 -30.88 -5.37 12.22
CA ARG A 350 -31.15 -4.20 13.07
C ARG A 350 -29.98 -3.81 13.97
N SER A 351 -28.89 -4.58 13.99
CA SER A 351 -27.70 -4.30 14.82
C SER A 351 -27.18 -2.88 14.57
N ALA A 352 -26.83 -2.17 15.64
CA ALA A 352 -26.22 -0.85 15.55
C ALA A 352 -24.84 -0.90 14.88
N LEU A 353 -24.09 -1.99 15.09
CA LEU A 353 -22.81 -2.25 14.43
C LEU A 353 -23.00 -2.41 12.92
N ARG A 354 -23.98 -3.22 12.50
CA ARG A 354 -24.36 -3.36 11.08
C ARG A 354 -24.70 -2.02 10.45
N LYS A 355 -25.61 -1.25 11.08
CA LYS A 355 -26.01 0.09 10.59
C LYS A 355 -24.84 1.06 10.47
N SER A 356 -23.88 0.98 11.40
CA SER A 356 -22.67 1.81 11.34
C SER A 356 -21.83 1.46 10.12
N ILE A 357 -21.65 0.17 9.81
CA ILE A 357 -20.90 -0.29 8.63
C ILE A 357 -21.66 0.01 7.33
N ALA A 358 -22.99 -0.17 7.31
CA ALA A 358 -23.83 0.16 6.17
C ALA A 358 -23.71 1.65 5.79
N ARG A 359 -23.64 2.55 6.79
CA ARG A 359 -23.39 3.97 6.54
C ARG A 359 -22.05 4.22 5.86
N ILE A 360 -20.98 3.51 6.28
CA ILE A 360 -19.66 3.61 5.64
C ILE A 360 -19.75 3.15 4.17
N ALA A 361 -20.41 2.02 3.91
CA ALA A 361 -20.61 1.52 2.55
C ALA A 361 -21.36 2.54 1.67
N SER A 362 -22.40 3.18 2.21
CA SER A 362 -23.15 4.23 1.50
C SER A 362 -22.31 5.48 1.21
N GLU A 363 -21.45 5.91 2.14
CA GLU A 363 -20.52 7.02 1.94
C GLU A 363 -19.47 6.72 0.85
N MET A 364 -19.10 5.45 0.65
CA MET A 364 -18.11 5.04 -0.35
C MET A 364 -18.63 5.03 -1.80
N ILE A 365 -19.95 4.98 -1.98
CA ILE A 365 -20.58 4.93 -3.32
C ILE A 365 -21.24 6.25 -3.73
N ALA A 366 -21.24 7.23 -2.82
CA ALA A 366 -21.76 8.58 -3.04
C ALA A 366 -20.70 9.44 -3.73
#